data_AF-A0A958TGG4-F1
#
_entry.id   AF-A0A958TGG4-F1
#
_cell.length_a   1.000
_cell.length_b   1.000
_cell.length_c   1.000
_cell.angle_alpha   90.00
_cell.angle_beta   90.00
_cell.angle_gamma   90.00
#
_symmetry.space_group_name_H-M   'P 1'
#
loop_
_entity.id
_entity.type
_entity.pdbx_description
1 polymer ?
#
loop_
_entity_poly.entity_id
_entity_poly.type
_entity_poly.pdbx_seq_one_letter_code
_entity_poly.pdbx_strand_id
1 'polypeptide(L)' 'MQPDNQIFELIEAEKERQLNGLELIASENFVSNQVMEAAGSVLTNKYAEG' A
#
# COMPACT_ATOMS: atom_id res chain seq x y z
N MET A 1 5.05 -0.23 19.86
CA MET A 1 3.94 0.54 19.25
C MET A 1 2.73 -0.39 19.19
N GLN A 2 1.56 0.10 19.56
CA GLN A 2 0.32 -0.65 19.32
C GLN A 2 -0.05 -0.43 17.84
N PRO A 3 -0.45 -1.48 17.10
CA PRO A 3 -1.00 -1.31 15.77
C PRO A 3 -2.27 -0.47 15.83
N ASP A 4 -2.43 0.46 14.88
CA ASP A 4 -3.62 1.28 14.77
C ASP A 4 -4.71 0.51 14.01
N ASN A 5 -5.56 -0.19 14.75
CA ASN A 5 -6.60 -1.05 14.18
C ASN A 5 -7.54 -0.28 13.23
N GLN A 6 -7.83 0.98 13.51
CA GLN A 6 -8.72 1.79 12.67
C GLN A 6 -8.10 1.99 11.27
N ILE A 7 -6.79 2.24 11.21
CA ILE A 7 -6.09 2.39 9.92
C ILE A 7 -6.09 1.09 9.14
N PHE A 8 -5.83 -0.06 9.79
CA PHE A 8 -5.85 -1.35 9.10
C PHE A 8 -7.23 -1.72 8.57
N GLU A 9 -8.29 -1.44 9.31
CA GLU A 9 -9.69 -1.64 8.86
C GLU A 9 -9.98 -0.80 7.60
N LEU A 10 -9.53 0.46 7.56
CA LEU A 10 -9.72 1.34 6.40
C LEU A 10 -8.91 0.88 5.17
N ILE A 11 -7.67 0.41 5.37
CA ILE A 11 -6.85 -0.13 4.29
C ILE A 11 -7.51 -1.37 3.67
N GLU A 12 -8.04 -2.27 4.49
CA GLU A 12 -8.75 -3.46 4.02
C GLU A 12 -10.04 -3.09 3.27
N ALA A 13 -10.80 -2.11 3.76
CA ALA A 13 -11.98 -1.60 3.06
C ALA A 13 -11.63 -1.01 1.68
N GLU A 14 -10.53 -0.26 1.56
CA GLU A 14 -10.08 0.28 0.26
C GLU A 14 -9.59 -0.81 -0.69
N LYS A 15 -8.91 -1.84 -0.19
CA LYS A 15 -8.53 -3.01 -1.00
C LYS A 15 -9.77 -3.66 -1.61
N GLU A 16 -10.81 -3.91 -0.80
CA GLU A 16 -12.07 -4.46 -1.30
C GLU A 16 -12.75 -3.53 -2.30
N ARG A 17 -12.70 -2.21 -2.09
CA ARG A 17 -13.24 -1.23 -3.04
C ARG A 17 -12.55 -1.34 -4.42
N GLN A 18 -11.22 -1.40 -4.44
CA GLN A 18 -10.43 -1.51 -5.67
C GLN A 18 -10.65 -2.84 -6.40
N LEU A 19 -10.77 -3.95 -5.67
CA LEU A 19 -10.96 -5.29 -6.25
C LEU A 19 -12.35 -5.49 -6.85
N ASN A 20 -13.36 -4.85 -6.27
CA ASN A 20 -14.75 -4.99 -6.69
C ASN A 20 -15.22 -3.84 -7.60
N GLY A 21 -14.36 -2.85 -7.87
CA GLY A 21 -14.60 -1.74 -8.79
C GLY A 21 -14.10 -2.01 -10.20
N LEU A 22 -14.67 -1.30 -11.18
CA LEU A 22 -14.07 -1.20 -12.51
C LEU A 22 -13.25 0.08 -12.59
N GLU A 23 -11.94 -0.05 -12.41
CA GLU A 23 -11.01 1.08 -12.38
C GLU A 23 -10.66 1.52 -13.82
N LEU A 24 -11.19 2.67 -14.25
CA LEU A 24 -11.08 3.19 -15.62
C LEU A 24 -10.21 4.45 -15.73
N ILE A 25 -9.54 4.84 -14.65
CA ILE A 25 -8.64 5.99 -14.65
C ILE A 25 -7.37 5.56 -15.40
N ALA A 26 -7.13 6.19 -16.55
CA ALA A 26 -6.08 5.77 -17.48
C ALA A 26 -4.65 5.77 -16.91
N SER A 27 -4.41 6.52 -15.83
CA SER A 27 -3.11 6.63 -15.16
C SER A 27 -2.97 5.74 -13.92
N GLU A 28 -4.04 5.08 -13.48
CA GLU A 28 -4.00 4.17 -12.33
C GLU A 28 -3.58 2.76 -12.73
N ASN A 29 -3.04 2.00 -11.78
CA ASN A 29 -2.59 0.63 -12.01
C ASN A 29 -2.46 -0.15 -10.70
N PHE A 30 -2.39 -1.48 -10.81
CA PHE A 30 -2.06 -2.38 -9.71
C PHE A 30 -0.59 -2.77 -9.77
N VAL A 31 0.15 -2.52 -8.69
CA VAL A 31 1.54 -2.98 -8.56
C VAL A 31 1.58 -4.44 -8.11
N SER A 32 2.71 -5.12 -8.34
CA SER A 32 2.88 -6.49 -7.86
C SER A 32 3.12 -6.56 -6.35
N ASN A 33 2.87 -7.72 -5.74
CA ASN A 33 3.12 -7.95 -4.32
C ASN A 33 4.58 -7.68 -3.94
N GLN A 34 5.53 -8.04 -4.81
CA GLN A 34 6.96 -7.80 -4.56
C GLN A 34 7.29 -6.30 -4.45
N VAL A 35 6.62 -5.45 -5.22
CA VAL A 35 6.79 -3.99 -5.13
C VAL A 35 6.23 -3.46 -3.81
N MET A 36 5.06 -3.94 -3.38
CA MET A 36 4.47 -3.57 -2.09
C MET A 36 5.35 -3.99 -0.90
N GLU A 37 5.88 -5.22 -0.92
CA GLU A 37 6.78 -5.73 0.11
C GLU A 37 8.07 -4.89 0.22
N ALA A 38 8.66 -4.51 -0.92
CA ALA A 38 9.84 -3.67 -0.94
C ALA A 38 9.58 -2.27 -0.35
N ALA A 39 8.41 -1.68 -0.64
CA ALA A 39 8.03 -0.37 -0.12
C ALA A 39 7.89 -0.34 1.42
N GLY A 40 7.46 -1.45 2.03
CA GLY A 40 7.34 -1.61 3.49
C GLY A 40 8.61 -2.10 4.19
N SER A 41 9.76 -2.13 3.50
CA SER A 41 10.98 -2.72 4.03
C SER A 41 11.79 -1.81 4.95
N VAL A 42 12.84 -2.37 5.57
CA VAL A 42 13.79 -1.64 6.44
C VAL A 42 14.47 -0.45 5.74
N LEU A 43 14.41 -0.37 4.41
CA LEU A 43 14.97 0.74 3.64
C LEU A 43 14.40 2.10 4.07
N THR A 44 13.15 2.16 4.58
CA THR A 44 12.53 3.40 5.09
C THR A 44 13.26 4.01 6.29
N ASN A 45 14.02 3.20 7.04
CA ASN A 45 14.77 3.67 8.19
C ASN A 45 16.10 4.32 7.81
N LYS A 46 16.52 4.18 6.54
CA LYS A 46 17.86 4.54 6.12
C LYS A 46 17.92 5.98 5.64
N TYR A 47 18.73 6.79 6.32
CA TYR A 47 19.26 8.03 5.78
C TYR A 47 20.51 7.73 4.95
N ALA A 48 20.53 8.15 3.69
CA ALA A 48 21.60 7.88 2.73
C ALA A 48 21.84 9.10 1.82
N GLU A 49 22.18 10.23 2.44
CA GLU A 49 22.82 11.32 1.69
C GLU A 49 24.16 10.84 1.11
N GLY A 50 24.46 11.32 -0.10
CA GLY A 50 25.55 10.86 -0.96
C GLY A 50 26.94 10.92 -0.35
#